data_AF-A0A182GX85-F1
#
_entry.id   AF-A0A182GX85-F1
#
_cell.length_a   1.000
_cell.length_b   1.000
_cell.length_c   1.000
_cell.angle_alpha   90.00
_cell.angle_beta   90.00
_cell.angle_gamma   90.00
#
_symmetry.space_group_name_H-M   'P 1'
#
loop_
_entity.id
_entity.type
_entity.pdbx_description
1 polymer ?
#
loop_
_entity_poly.entity_id
_entity_poly.type
_entity_poly.pdbx_seq_one_letter_code
_entity_poly.pdbx_strand_id
1 'polypeptide(L)'
;MALITLPVSRSFNVLLNALFGRWSIRVLVFYLEKIKVLHLFFGVGLIIVGVIHTIAHFINIVNFVDNYDAKFDAINWASGKDDAWIWPLIGLSIYVLDVTIRYLTAHSDRQKISTLQSYVLPANGVYLRLRFTSSKRIVISAGQYVLLQCPAISTIEWHPFTVVDFPTAIHNTVSLTVAVRGDWTQRLYDLVSEKERLKQSGTGIDALGKVQFLLDGPYPSAMTGMLKCKRMVYIGAGVGITPFAGFVRHLLNFNTDRPTRIHLIWIVRKAEMFTWFADELTKLQERFWKQNKPDRFTLKLFLTRNYNTSIIDEYFGDYPTLKARISKGRPDWDEVFLDLATLYAGKSVNVFSCGPKGLTKDIRGICRQYRKHSCKFIHLHEGFG
;
A
#
# COMPACT_ATOMS: atom_id res chain seq x y z
N MET A 1 26.36 -11.69 6.87
CA MET A 1 25.19 -12.21 7.62
C MET A 1 24.42 -11.12 8.37
N ALA A 2 25.00 -10.41 9.35
CA ALA A 2 24.23 -9.46 10.20
C ALA A 2 23.42 -8.37 9.47
N LEU A 3 23.97 -7.79 8.40
CA LEU A 3 23.35 -6.64 7.73
C LEU A 3 22.09 -6.99 6.92
N ILE A 4 21.83 -8.28 6.65
CA ILE A 4 20.66 -8.70 5.85
C ILE A 4 19.34 -8.48 6.60
N THR A 5 19.37 -8.46 7.93
CA THR A 5 18.18 -8.33 8.77
C THR A 5 17.72 -6.89 8.97
N LEU A 6 18.64 -5.91 8.84
CA LEU A 6 18.34 -4.48 8.97
C LEU A 6 17.27 -4.00 7.99
N PRO A 7 17.31 -4.36 6.68
CA PRO A 7 16.22 -4.09 5.74
C PRO A 7 14.83 -4.60 6.19
N VAL A 8 14.79 -5.67 6.98
CA VAL A 8 13.55 -6.38 7.37
C VAL A 8 13.03 -5.90 8.73
N SER A 9 13.87 -5.28 9.57
CA SER A 9 13.46 -4.71 10.86
C SER A 9 12.54 -3.51 10.65
N ARG A 10 11.24 -3.72 10.86
CA ARG A 10 10.21 -2.72 10.59
C ARG A 10 10.26 -1.59 11.62
N SER A 11 10.52 -1.89 12.88
CA SER A 11 10.61 -0.88 13.95
C SER A 11 11.80 0.06 13.70
N PHE A 12 12.93 -0.50 13.27
CA PHE A 12 14.09 0.29 12.85
C PHE A 12 13.78 1.17 11.64
N ASN A 13 13.05 0.65 10.64
CA ASN A 13 12.62 1.44 9.48
C ASN A 13 11.62 2.56 9.83
N VAL A 14 10.73 2.34 10.80
CA VAL A 14 9.83 3.38 11.32
C VAL A 14 10.60 4.45 12.09
N LEU A 15 11.58 4.06 12.90
CA LEU A 15 12.46 5.00 13.60
C LEU A 15 13.30 5.83 12.61
N LEU A 16 13.90 5.17 11.62
CA LEU A 16 14.57 5.84 10.50
C LEU A 16 13.62 6.80 9.79
N ASN A 17 12.37 6.41 9.55
CA ASN A 17 11.36 7.29 8.99
C ASN A 17 11.04 8.50 9.89
N ALA A 18 10.94 8.32 11.21
CA ALA A 18 10.72 9.43 12.13
C ALA A 18 11.88 10.45 12.11
N LEU A 19 13.11 9.96 11.93
CA LEU A 19 14.33 10.77 11.84
C LEU A 19 14.49 11.44 10.46
N PHE A 20 14.42 10.65 9.38
CA PHE A 20 14.65 11.12 8.00
C PHE A 20 13.43 11.79 7.36
N GLY A 21 12.21 11.40 7.74
CA GLY A 21 10.96 11.98 7.23
C GLY A 21 10.78 13.45 7.60
N ARG A 22 11.44 13.91 8.68
CA ARG A 22 11.55 15.34 9.02
C ARG A 22 12.46 16.12 8.06
N TRP A 23 13.45 15.45 7.47
CA TRP A 23 14.48 16.07 6.63
C TRP A 23 14.13 16.03 5.13
N SER A 24 13.69 14.88 4.60
CA SER A 24 13.31 14.76 3.18
C SER A 24 12.48 13.53 2.86
N ILE A 25 11.24 13.75 2.40
CA ILE A 25 10.35 12.67 1.92
C ILE A 25 10.91 11.93 0.69
N ARG A 26 11.76 12.59 -0.11
CA ARG A 26 12.41 11.93 -1.25
C ARG A 26 13.43 10.90 -0.82
N VAL A 27 14.18 11.18 0.24
CA VAL A 27 15.17 10.24 0.81
C VAL A 27 14.44 9.04 1.41
N LEU A 28 13.32 9.27 2.09
CA LEU A 28 12.47 8.21 2.62
C LEU A 28 11.91 7.29 1.53
N VAL A 29 11.31 7.85 0.48
CA VAL A 29 10.77 7.06 -0.64
C VAL A 29 11.89 6.30 -1.35
N PHE A 30 13.04 6.94 -1.55
CA PHE A 30 14.23 6.26 -2.10
C PHE A 30 14.68 5.09 -1.23
N TYR A 31 14.78 5.28 0.09
CA TYR A 31 15.14 4.23 1.03
C TYR A 31 14.15 3.05 0.99
N LEU A 32 12.84 3.32 1.09
CA LEU A 32 11.79 2.30 1.06
C LEU A 32 11.71 1.54 -0.27
N GLU A 33 11.96 2.21 -1.40
CA GLU A 33 12.04 1.54 -2.71
C GLU A 33 13.28 0.64 -2.82
N LYS A 34 14.41 1.07 -2.25
CA LYS A 34 15.69 0.37 -2.38
C LYS A 34 15.88 -0.72 -1.33
N ILE A 35 15.15 -0.70 -0.21
CA ILE A 35 15.36 -1.64 0.90
C ILE A 35 15.11 -3.10 0.49
N LYS A 36 14.10 -3.36 -0.36
CA LYS A 36 13.81 -4.70 -0.88
C LYS A 36 14.91 -5.18 -1.84
N VAL A 37 15.40 -4.26 -2.68
CA VAL A 37 16.52 -4.52 -3.60
C VAL A 37 17.81 -4.78 -2.83
N LEU A 38 18.03 -4.02 -1.76
CA LEU A 38 19.18 -4.17 -0.87
C LEU A 38 19.15 -5.51 -0.12
N HIS A 39 17.99 -5.92 0.39
CA HIS A 39 17.81 -7.24 1.01
C HIS A 39 18.08 -8.37 0.01
N LEU A 40 17.54 -8.27 -1.21
CA LEU A 40 17.81 -9.24 -2.28
C LEU A 40 19.30 -9.28 -2.64
N PHE A 41 19.95 -8.12 -2.77
CA PHE A 41 21.38 -8.02 -3.05
C PHE A 41 22.22 -8.71 -1.98
N PHE A 42 21.93 -8.46 -0.70
CA PHE A 42 22.60 -9.14 0.41
C PHE A 42 22.32 -10.64 0.42
N GLY A 43 21.10 -11.08 0.10
CA GLY A 43 20.73 -12.50 0.00
C GLY A 43 21.50 -13.22 -1.11
N VAL A 44 21.53 -12.65 -2.32
CA VAL A 44 22.29 -13.22 -3.45
C VAL A 44 23.79 -13.23 -3.15
N GLY A 45 24.33 -12.13 -2.62
CA GLY A 45 25.74 -12.06 -2.23
C GLY A 45 26.11 -13.13 -1.20
N LEU A 46 25.22 -13.41 -0.25
CA LEU A 46 25.42 -14.45 0.75
C LEU A 46 25.50 -15.85 0.12
N ILE A 47 24.62 -16.15 -0.83
CA ILE A 47 24.62 -17.44 -1.55
C ILE A 47 25.94 -17.61 -2.30
N ILE A 48 26.39 -16.58 -3.03
CA ILE A 48 27.65 -16.63 -3.79
C ILE A 48 28.84 -16.87 -2.85
N VAL A 49 28.93 -16.12 -1.74
CA VAL A 49 29.99 -16.31 -0.74
C VAL A 49 29.92 -17.70 -0.11
N GLY A 50 28.72 -18.20 0.18
CA GLY A 50 28.51 -19.56 0.70
C GLY A 50 29.03 -20.63 -0.25
N VAL A 51 28.73 -20.52 -1.55
CA VAL A 51 29.23 -21.45 -2.58
C VAL A 51 30.75 -21.41 -2.69
N ILE A 52 31.36 -20.22 -2.76
CA ILE A 52 32.82 -20.07 -2.81
C ILE A 52 33.47 -20.69 -1.56
N HIS A 53 32.89 -20.47 -0.40
CA HIS A 53 33.36 -21.02 0.87
C HIS A 53 33.27 -22.56 0.90
N THR A 54 32.17 -23.14 0.43
CA THR A 54 32.04 -24.60 0.31
C THR A 54 33.05 -25.19 -0.67
N ILE A 55 33.29 -24.54 -1.82
CA ILE A 55 34.33 -24.95 -2.77
C ILE A 55 35.72 -24.86 -2.14
N ALA A 56 36.01 -23.80 -1.38
CA ALA A 56 37.28 -23.67 -0.68
C ALA A 56 37.47 -24.80 0.36
N HIS A 57 36.42 -25.18 1.09
CA HIS A 57 36.48 -26.35 1.97
C HIS A 57 36.73 -27.65 1.20
N PHE A 58 36.09 -27.84 0.05
CA PHE A 58 36.30 -29.02 -0.78
C PHE A 58 37.74 -29.10 -1.30
N ILE A 59 38.29 -27.98 -1.79
CA ILE A 59 39.70 -27.87 -2.20
C ILE A 59 40.62 -28.17 -1.02
N ASN A 60 40.33 -27.62 0.17
CA ASN A 60 41.12 -27.92 1.37
C ASN A 60 41.07 -29.41 1.74
N ILE A 61 39.91 -30.06 1.62
CA ILE A 61 39.77 -31.50 1.87
C ILE A 61 40.61 -32.30 0.87
N VAL A 62 40.54 -31.99 -0.42
CA VAL A 62 41.34 -32.69 -1.45
C VAL A 62 42.84 -32.47 -1.20
N ASN A 63 43.26 -31.21 -1.00
CA ASN A 63 44.66 -30.89 -0.72
C ASN A 63 45.18 -31.56 0.56
N PHE A 64 44.32 -31.67 1.58
CA PHE A 64 44.64 -32.36 2.83
C PHE A 64 44.78 -33.86 2.62
N VAL A 65 43.87 -34.50 1.87
CA VAL A 65 43.95 -35.93 1.56
C VAL A 65 45.22 -36.26 0.76
N ASP A 66 45.57 -35.42 -0.23
CA ASP A 66 46.71 -35.67 -1.12
C ASP A 66 48.07 -35.37 -0.46
N ASN A 67 48.14 -34.45 0.51
CA ASN A 67 49.39 -33.95 1.09
C ASN A 67 49.46 -34.04 2.63
N TYR A 68 48.74 -34.97 3.25
CA TYR A 68 48.74 -35.10 4.72
C TYR A 68 50.12 -35.53 5.25
N ASP A 69 50.82 -34.63 5.94
CA ASP A 69 52.04 -34.92 6.69
C ASP A 69 51.88 -34.39 8.13
N ALA A 70 52.10 -35.25 9.13
CA ALA A 70 51.92 -34.93 10.55
C ALA A 70 52.84 -33.81 11.08
N LYS A 71 53.81 -33.35 10.26
CA LYS A 71 54.72 -32.25 10.59
C LYS A 71 54.29 -30.87 10.12
N PHE A 72 53.29 -30.74 9.24
CA PHE A 72 52.90 -29.44 8.68
C PHE A 72 51.41 -29.15 8.93
N ASP A 73 51.15 -28.13 9.76
CA ASP A 73 49.79 -27.63 9.98
C ASP A 73 49.20 -27.06 8.68
N ALA A 74 47.96 -27.43 8.41
CA ALA A 74 47.29 -27.34 7.11
C ALA A 74 47.34 -25.96 6.43
N ILE A 75 47.57 -25.96 5.12
CA ILE A 75 47.30 -24.81 4.23
C ILE A 75 45.79 -24.63 4.15
N ASN A 76 45.23 -23.77 5.00
CA ASN A 76 43.80 -23.59 5.12
C ASN A 76 43.34 -22.35 4.32
N TRP A 77 42.85 -22.53 3.09
CA TRP A 77 42.26 -21.43 2.31
C TRP A 77 40.95 -20.89 2.91
N ALA A 78 40.41 -21.56 3.92
CA ALA A 78 39.22 -21.15 4.66
C ALA A 78 39.57 -20.74 6.10
N SER A 79 40.69 -20.03 6.31
CA SER A 79 41.01 -19.47 7.63
C SER A 79 40.13 -18.24 7.93
N GLY A 80 39.11 -18.42 8.76
CA GLY A 80 38.36 -17.33 9.40
C GLY A 80 38.86 -17.08 10.81
N LYS A 81 38.66 -15.87 11.36
CA LYS A 81 38.82 -15.66 12.80
C LYS A 81 37.78 -16.51 13.54
N ASP A 82 38.19 -17.18 14.63
CA ASP A 82 37.31 -18.03 15.44
C ASP A 82 36.06 -17.32 15.99
N ASP A 83 36.08 -15.99 16.03
CA ASP A 83 34.97 -15.14 16.50
C ASP A 83 33.94 -14.77 15.41
N ALA A 84 34.10 -15.26 14.18
CA ALA A 84 33.26 -14.84 13.06
C ALA A 84 31.77 -15.18 13.22
N TRP A 85 31.43 -16.18 14.05
CA TRP A 85 30.04 -16.58 14.37
C TRP A 85 29.27 -15.52 15.19
N ILE A 86 29.98 -14.63 15.90
CA ILE A 86 29.39 -13.56 16.71
C ILE A 86 28.59 -12.60 15.82
N TRP A 87 29.08 -12.30 14.62
CA TRP A 87 28.42 -11.34 13.72
C TRP A 87 27.05 -11.80 13.22
N PRO A 88 26.86 -13.01 12.65
CA PRO A 88 25.54 -13.54 12.36
C PRO A 88 24.60 -13.54 13.57
N LEU A 89 25.13 -13.90 14.76
CA LEU A 89 24.34 -13.97 15.98
C LEU A 89 23.82 -12.60 16.39
N ILE A 90 24.65 -11.55 16.35
CA ILE A 90 24.21 -10.16 16.60
C ILE A 90 23.05 -9.76 15.68
N GLY A 91 23.16 -10.05 14.37
CA GLY A 91 22.10 -9.70 13.42
C GLY A 91 20.80 -10.48 13.62
N LEU A 92 20.92 -11.75 14.01
CA LEU A 92 19.77 -12.59 14.37
C LEU A 92 19.13 -12.09 15.68
N SER A 93 19.92 -11.77 16.69
CA SER A 93 19.43 -11.23 17.97
C SER A 93 18.68 -9.91 17.78
N ILE A 94 19.18 -9.00 16.94
CA ILE A 94 18.48 -7.75 16.61
C ILE A 94 17.14 -8.05 15.91
N TYR A 95 17.11 -9.00 14.97
CA TYR A 95 15.89 -9.38 14.27
C TYR A 95 14.86 -10.02 15.20
N VAL A 96 15.29 -10.98 16.02
CA VAL A 96 14.43 -11.64 17.01
C VAL A 96 13.90 -10.61 17.99
N LEU A 97 14.73 -9.71 18.50
CA LEU A 97 14.29 -8.62 19.37
C LEU A 97 13.25 -7.72 18.68
N ASP A 98 13.46 -7.32 17.42
CA ASP A 98 12.47 -6.56 16.64
C ASP A 98 11.15 -7.31 16.48
N VAL A 99 11.20 -8.60 16.13
CA VAL A 99 10.02 -9.45 15.98
C VAL A 99 9.29 -9.60 17.30
N THR A 100 10.00 -9.86 18.40
CA THR A 100 9.43 -10.02 19.74
C THR A 100 8.80 -8.72 20.21
N ILE A 101 9.48 -7.56 20.07
CA ILE A 101 8.90 -6.25 20.41
C ILE A 101 7.63 -6.00 19.59
N ARG A 102 7.65 -6.29 18.29
CA ARG A 102 6.46 -6.12 17.44
C ARG A 102 5.34 -7.07 17.83
N TYR A 103 5.64 -8.33 18.09
CA TYR A 103 4.65 -9.32 18.51
C TYR A 103 3.97 -8.90 19.82
N LEU A 104 4.76 -8.53 20.83
CA LEU A 104 4.26 -8.09 22.13
C LEU A 104 3.49 -6.77 22.04
N THR A 105 3.96 -5.83 21.22
CA THR A 105 3.28 -4.53 21.03
C THR A 105 1.97 -4.68 20.25
N ALA A 106 1.96 -5.52 19.21
CA ALA A 106 0.82 -5.75 18.34
C ALA A 106 -0.29 -6.55 19.05
N HIS A 107 0.06 -7.45 19.97
CA HIS A 107 -0.90 -8.18 20.81
C HIS A 107 -1.27 -7.45 22.11
N SER A 108 -0.71 -6.26 22.34
CA SER A 108 -1.15 -5.38 23.41
C SER A 108 -2.58 -4.91 23.15
N ASP A 109 -3.38 -4.73 24.22
CA ASP A 109 -4.76 -4.26 24.14
C ASP A 109 -4.94 -2.91 23.42
N ARG A 110 -3.84 -2.13 23.27
CA ARG A 110 -3.84 -0.87 22.53
C ARG A 110 -4.14 -1.03 21.04
N GLN A 111 -3.82 -2.19 20.46
CA GLN A 111 -3.93 -2.46 19.03
C GLN A 111 -5.13 -3.33 18.66
N LYS A 112 -5.90 -3.77 19.66
CA LYS A 112 -7.14 -4.54 19.46
C LYS A 112 -8.24 -3.63 18.95
N ILE A 113 -8.81 -4.00 17.81
CA ILE A 113 -9.96 -3.32 17.21
C ILE A 113 -11.05 -4.34 16.90
N SER A 114 -12.30 -3.93 17.07
CA SER A 114 -13.45 -4.79 16.81
C SER A 114 -14.29 -4.27 15.66
N THR A 115 -14.93 -5.19 14.96
CA THR A 115 -15.85 -4.84 13.87
C THR A 115 -17.04 -4.07 14.41
N LEU A 116 -17.24 -2.85 13.91
CA LEU A 116 -18.46 -2.09 14.11
C LEU A 116 -19.46 -2.35 12.98
N GLN A 117 -18.97 -2.33 11.73
CA GLN A 117 -19.75 -2.62 10.53
C GLN A 117 -18.84 -3.29 9.51
N SER A 118 -19.35 -4.31 8.84
CA SER A 118 -18.66 -5.02 7.77
C SER A 118 -19.67 -5.48 6.74
N TYR A 119 -19.34 -5.35 5.46
CA TYR A 119 -20.17 -5.84 4.36
C TYR A 119 -19.35 -6.14 3.12
N VAL A 120 -19.85 -7.03 2.26
CA VAL A 120 -19.26 -7.27 0.94
C VAL A 120 -19.61 -6.15 -0.02
N LEU A 121 -18.64 -5.79 -0.86
CA LEU A 121 -18.79 -4.83 -1.94
C LEU A 121 -18.89 -5.57 -3.28
N PRO A 122 -19.56 -4.98 -4.29
CA PRO A 122 -19.56 -5.51 -5.65
C PRO A 122 -18.13 -5.75 -6.17
N ALA A 123 -17.98 -6.65 -7.14
CA ALA A 123 -16.67 -7.01 -7.69
C ALA A 123 -15.65 -7.58 -6.67
N ASN A 124 -16.14 -8.34 -5.67
CA ASN A 124 -15.34 -9.06 -4.66
C ASN A 124 -14.49 -8.11 -3.79
N GLY A 125 -15.14 -7.10 -3.21
CA GLY A 125 -14.54 -6.26 -2.17
C GLY A 125 -15.15 -6.53 -0.80
N VAL A 126 -14.47 -6.05 0.24
CA VAL A 126 -14.95 -6.06 1.62
C VAL A 126 -14.77 -4.65 2.18
N TYR A 127 -15.83 -4.08 2.72
CA TYR A 127 -15.75 -2.87 3.52
C TYR A 127 -15.70 -3.25 5.00
N LEU A 128 -14.76 -2.67 5.72
CA LEU A 128 -14.62 -2.81 7.16
C LEU A 128 -14.63 -1.44 7.81
N ARG A 129 -15.51 -1.24 8.80
CA ARG A 129 -15.46 -0.13 9.75
C ARG A 129 -15.21 -0.72 11.12
N LEU A 130 -14.05 -0.39 11.66
CA LEU A 130 -13.48 -0.98 12.86
C LEU A 130 -13.40 0.07 13.96
N ARG A 131 -13.66 -0.32 15.20
CA ARG A 131 -13.60 0.55 16.38
C ARG A 131 -12.47 0.10 17.28
N PHE A 132 -11.64 1.04 17.70
CA PHE A 132 -10.60 0.78 18.69
C PHE A 132 -11.23 0.43 20.05
N THR A 133 -10.74 -0.65 20.66
CA THR A 133 -11.17 -1.05 22.01
C THR A 133 -10.55 -0.15 23.07
N SER A 134 -9.34 0.37 22.81
CA SER A 134 -8.65 1.30 23.69
C SER A 134 -9.19 2.74 23.56
N SER A 135 -9.16 3.48 24.67
CA SER A 135 -9.44 4.92 24.70
C SER A 135 -8.31 5.77 24.12
N LYS A 136 -7.08 5.22 24.04
CA LYS A 136 -5.94 5.91 23.42
C LYS A 136 -6.11 5.92 21.91
N ARG A 137 -6.09 7.13 21.33
CA ARG A 137 -6.28 7.35 19.90
C ARG A 137 -4.96 7.22 19.16
N ILE A 138 -4.99 6.50 18.04
CA ILE A 138 -3.92 6.49 17.06
C ILE A 138 -4.21 7.59 16.05
N VAL A 139 -3.25 8.52 15.88
CA VAL A 139 -3.39 9.63 14.93
C VAL A 139 -3.06 9.11 13.54
N ILE A 140 -4.08 8.95 12.69
CA ILE A 140 -3.94 8.47 11.31
C ILE A 140 -4.35 9.59 10.35
N SER A 141 -3.59 9.77 9.28
CA SER A 141 -3.78 10.81 8.26
C SER A 141 -4.02 10.21 6.87
N ALA A 142 -4.58 11.04 5.97
CA ALA A 142 -4.86 10.64 4.59
C ALA A 142 -3.61 10.15 3.85
N GLY A 143 -3.80 9.06 3.11
CA GLY A 143 -2.74 8.37 2.38
C GLY A 143 -1.92 7.41 3.24
N GLN A 144 -2.06 7.35 4.56
CA GLN A 144 -1.36 6.34 5.36
C GLN A 144 -2.05 4.97 5.25
N TYR A 145 -1.26 3.91 5.46
CA TYR A 145 -1.75 2.54 5.52
C TYR A 145 -1.48 1.92 6.90
N VAL A 146 -2.19 0.85 7.19
CA VAL A 146 -2.03 0.04 8.41
C VAL A 146 -1.82 -1.40 8.03
N LEU A 147 -1.19 -2.17 8.90
CA LEU A 147 -1.15 -3.62 8.82
C LEU A 147 -2.32 -4.18 9.62
N LEU A 148 -3.11 -5.03 9.00
CA LEU A 148 -4.25 -5.68 9.63
C LEU A 148 -3.96 -7.16 9.80
N GLN A 149 -4.25 -7.68 10.99
CA GLN A 149 -4.31 -9.10 11.28
C GLN A 149 -5.72 -9.48 11.73
N CYS A 150 -6.19 -10.64 11.29
CA CYS A 150 -7.44 -11.23 11.72
C CYS A 150 -7.15 -12.59 12.37
N PRO A 151 -7.12 -12.69 13.72
CA PRO A 151 -6.84 -13.95 14.42
C PRO A 151 -7.78 -15.11 14.05
N ALA A 152 -9.01 -14.82 13.60
CA ALA A 152 -9.95 -15.82 13.11
C ALA A 152 -9.53 -16.47 11.78
N ILE A 153 -8.62 -15.83 11.02
CA ILE A 153 -8.09 -16.32 9.75
C ILE A 153 -6.65 -16.81 9.92
N SER A 154 -5.82 -16.00 10.58
CA SER A 154 -4.40 -16.27 10.84
C SER A 154 -3.90 -15.40 11.99
N THR A 155 -3.17 -16.01 12.93
CA THR A 155 -2.57 -15.35 14.10
C THR A 155 -1.17 -14.79 13.83
N ILE A 156 -0.64 -15.01 12.62
CA ILE A 156 0.75 -14.65 12.26
C ILE A 156 0.79 -13.71 11.05
N GLU A 157 -0.17 -13.80 10.14
CA GLU A 157 -0.17 -13.02 8.90
C GLU A 157 -0.67 -11.59 9.11
N TRP A 158 0.07 -10.63 8.54
CA TRP A 158 -0.22 -9.19 8.61
C TRP A 158 -0.27 -8.62 7.20
N HIS A 159 -1.39 -8.00 6.83
CA HIS A 159 -1.61 -7.50 5.47
C HIS A 159 -1.76 -5.98 5.44
N PRO A 160 -1.10 -5.27 4.51
CA PRO A 160 -1.18 -3.82 4.41
C PRO A 160 -2.47 -3.37 3.72
N PHE A 161 -3.19 -2.44 4.35
CA PHE A 161 -4.38 -1.81 3.78
C PHE A 161 -4.36 -0.30 3.99
N THR A 162 -4.73 0.43 2.95
CA THR A 162 -4.84 1.89 3.02
C THR A 162 -6.06 2.29 3.82
N VAL A 163 -5.90 3.29 4.68
CA VAL A 163 -6.99 3.82 5.48
C VAL A 163 -7.87 4.75 4.65
N VAL A 164 -9.16 4.45 4.56
CA VAL A 164 -10.15 5.26 3.83
C VAL A 164 -10.92 6.21 4.74
N ASP A 165 -11.11 5.87 6.02
CA ASP A 165 -11.72 6.76 7.03
C ASP A 165 -10.83 6.80 8.27
N PHE A 166 -10.65 7.99 8.83
CA PHE A 166 -9.69 8.23 9.89
C PHE A 166 -10.39 8.46 11.23
N PRO A 167 -9.78 8.05 12.36
CA PRO A 167 -10.29 8.37 13.68
C PRO A 167 -10.41 9.89 13.88
N THR A 168 -11.57 10.34 14.35
CA THR A 168 -11.82 11.73 14.69
C THR A 168 -11.92 11.93 16.21
N ALA A 169 -12.06 13.19 16.65
CA ALA A 169 -12.27 13.50 18.05
C ALA A 169 -13.58 12.92 18.62
N ILE A 170 -14.55 12.62 17.74
CA ILE A 170 -15.89 12.13 18.11
C ILE A 170 -15.97 10.62 17.90
N HIS A 171 -15.41 10.12 16.81
CA HIS A 171 -15.48 8.71 16.42
C HIS A 171 -14.08 8.07 16.42
N ASN A 172 -13.84 7.14 17.34
CA ASN A 172 -12.61 6.35 17.40
C ASN A 172 -12.71 5.13 16.47
N THR A 173 -13.00 5.38 15.19
CA THR A 173 -13.19 4.36 14.18
C THR A 173 -12.26 4.57 13.00
N VAL A 174 -11.84 3.47 12.40
CA VAL A 174 -11.05 3.44 11.17
C VAL A 174 -11.79 2.58 10.16
N SER A 175 -11.80 3.00 8.89
CA SER A 175 -12.37 2.18 7.82
C SER A 175 -11.32 1.77 6.80
N LEU A 176 -11.48 0.55 6.30
CA LEU A 176 -10.65 -0.09 5.30
C LEU A 176 -11.55 -0.66 4.19
N THR A 177 -11.05 -0.61 2.96
CA THR A 177 -11.67 -1.28 1.81
C THR A 177 -10.66 -2.28 1.26
N VAL A 178 -11.01 -3.56 1.31
CA VAL A 178 -10.14 -4.68 0.96
C VAL A 178 -10.66 -5.33 -0.31
N ALA A 179 -9.81 -5.48 -1.32
CA ALA A 179 -10.15 -6.28 -2.50
C ALA A 179 -9.60 -7.70 -2.36
N VAL A 180 -10.36 -8.68 -2.85
CA VAL A 180 -9.90 -10.07 -2.91
C VAL A 180 -8.78 -10.21 -3.93
N ARG A 181 -7.59 -10.63 -3.47
CA ARG A 181 -6.36 -10.77 -4.27
C ARG A 181 -5.55 -12.03 -3.98
N GLY A 182 -5.76 -12.65 -2.83
CA GLY A 182 -5.09 -13.88 -2.39
C GLY A 182 -5.95 -14.65 -1.39
N ASP A 183 -5.41 -15.75 -0.91
CA ASP A 183 -6.03 -16.67 0.04
C ASP A 183 -6.53 -15.99 1.32
N TRP A 184 -5.69 -15.16 1.97
CA TRP A 184 -6.08 -14.47 3.20
C TRP A 184 -7.27 -13.53 2.96
N THR A 185 -7.22 -12.74 1.88
CA THR A 185 -8.31 -11.81 1.53
C THR A 185 -9.58 -12.54 1.08
N GLN A 186 -9.45 -13.73 0.49
CA GLN A 186 -10.58 -14.58 0.13
C GLN A 186 -11.27 -15.09 1.39
N ARG A 187 -10.51 -15.62 2.36
CA ARG A 187 -11.05 -16.06 3.66
C ARG A 187 -11.73 -14.92 4.41
N LEU A 188 -11.19 -13.69 4.34
CA LEU A 188 -11.84 -12.52 4.91
C LEU A 188 -13.17 -12.20 4.22
N TYR A 189 -13.22 -12.29 2.89
CA TYR A 189 -14.45 -12.12 2.13
C TYR A 189 -15.50 -13.17 2.51
N ASP A 190 -15.11 -14.44 2.57
CA ASP A 190 -16.00 -15.55 2.92
C ASP A 190 -16.55 -15.38 4.34
N LEU A 191 -15.69 -15.00 5.29
CA LEU A 191 -16.07 -14.72 6.69
C LEU A 191 -17.12 -13.59 6.77
N VAL A 192 -16.92 -12.50 6.05
CA VAL A 192 -17.86 -11.36 6.07
C VAL A 192 -19.15 -11.71 5.33
N SER A 193 -19.06 -12.39 4.18
CA SER A 193 -20.21 -12.81 3.39
C SER A 193 -21.12 -13.77 4.16
N GLU A 194 -20.55 -14.75 4.85
CA GLU A 194 -21.32 -15.69 5.68
C GLU A 194 -21.98 -14.97 6.84
N LYS A 195 -21.29 -14.03 7.47
CA LYS A 195 -21.85 -13.20 8.55
C LYS A 195 -23.05 -12.38 8.07
N GLU A 196 -22.99 -11.82 6.86
CA GLU A 196 -24.12 -11.08 6.29
C GLU A 196 -25.31 -11.99 5.97
N ARG A 197 -25.06 -13.16 5.38
CA ARG A 197 -26.09 -14.16 5.10
C ARG A 197 -26.84 -14.58 6.37
N LEU A 198 -26.11 -14.85 7.45
CA LEU A 198 -26.69 -15.24 8.74
C LEU A 198 -27.53 -14.13 9.39
N LYS A 199 -27.10 -12.86 9.27
CA LYS A 199 -27.88 -11.71 9.74
C LYS A 199 -29.20 -11.57 8.99
N GLN A 200 -29.21 -11.85 7.69
CA GLN A 200 -30.41 -11.78 6.86
C GLN A 200 -31.38 -12.95 7.13
N SER A 201 -30.89 -14.13 7.55
CA SER A 201 -31.72 -15.30 7.87
C SER A 201 -32.52 -15.22 9.18
N GLY A 202 -32.52 -14.07 9.87
CA GLY A 202 -33.54 -13.76 10.88
C GLY A 202 -33.42 -14.46 12.24
N THR A 203 -32.33 -15.16 12.56
CA THR A 203 -32.15 -15.78 13.89
C THR A 203 -31.92 -14.75 15.01
N GLY A 204 -31.75 -13.46 14.70
CA GLY A 204 -31.62 -12.36 15.66
C GLY A 204 -30.36 -12.39 16.55
N ILE A 205 -29.64 -13.52 16.54
CA ILE A 205 -28.41 -13.76 17.29
C ILE A 205 -27.24 -13.60 16.31
N ASP A 206 -26.33 -12.66 16.59
CA ASP A 206 -25.04 -12.55 15.88
C ASP A 206 -24.18 -13.78 16.23
N ALA A 207 -24.46 -14.93 15.60
CA ALA A 207 -23.85 -16.22 15.92
C ALA A 207 -22.31 -16.22 15.80
N LEU A 208 -21.75 -15.36 14.93
CA LEU A 208 -20.30 -15.18 14.81
C LEU A 208 -19.73 -14.10 15.73
N GLY A 209 -20.58 -13.30 16.40
CA GLY A 209 -20.16 -12.19 17.23
C GLY A 209 -19.28 -11.16 16.49
N LYS A 210 -18.69 -10.21 17.23
CA LYS A 210 -17.78 -9.23 16.62
C LYS A 210 -16.46 -9.89 16.25
N VAL A 211 -16.10 -9.86 14.96
CA VAL A 211 -14.76 -10.24 14.50
C VAL A 211 -13.75 -9.25 15.08
N GLN A 212 -12.76 -9.79 15.79
CA GLN A 212 -11.64 -9.03 16.33
C GLN A 212 -10.51 -8.98 15.31
N PHE A 213 -9.84 -7.83 15.27
CA PHE A 213 -8.64 -7.61 14.47
C PHE A 213 -7.56 -6.99 15.34
N LEU A 214 -6.32 -7.17 14.93
CA LEU A 214 -5.20 -6.39 15.43
C LEU A 214 -4.76 -5.43 14.33
N LEU A 215 -4.45 -4.20 14.71
CA LEU A 215 -4.01 -3.16 13.79
C LEU A 215 -2.61 -2.71 14.21
N ASP A 216 -1.71 -2.60 13.25
CA ASP A 216 -0.37 -2.07 13.46
C ASP A 216 -0.13 -0.89 12.50
N GLY A 217 0.41 0.21 13.02
CA GLY A 217 0.60 1.46 12.28
C GLY A 217 0.25 2.73 13.08
N PRO A 218 0.11 3.88 12.39
CA PRO A 218 0.06 4.03 10.93
C PRO A 218 1.44 4.11 10.28
N TYR A 219 1.50 3.68 9.02
CA TYR A 219 2.69 3.75 8.19
C TYR A 219 2.53 4.82 7.09
N PRO A 220 3.57 5.62 6.81
CA PRO A 220 3.52 6.60 5.72
C PRO A 220 3.57 5.91 4.36
N SER A 221 3.06 6.59 3.35
CA SER A 221 3.17 6.18 1.95
C SER A 221 3.62 7.34 1.06
N ALA A 222 3.89 7.02 -0.21
CA ALA A 222 4.06 8.03 -1.24
C ALA A 222 2.81 8.94 -1.39
N MET A 223 1.63 8.47 -0.98
CA MET A 223 0.34 9.16 -1.09
C MET A 223 0.11 10.19 0.02
N THR A 224 0.86 10.14 1.14
CA THR A 224 0.74 11.12 2.23
C THR A 224 1.02 12.56 1.78
N GLY A 225 1.75 12.75 0.67
CA GLY A 225 2.07 14.07 0.10
C GLY A 225 0.93 14.75 -0.68
N MET A 226 -0.19 14.07 -0.96
CA MET A 226 -1.23 14.57 -1.86
C MET A 226 -1.81 15.93 -1.42
N LEU A 227 -2.14 16.09 -0.13
CA LEU A 227 -2.71 17.33 0.42
C LEU A 227 -1.80 18.56 0.28
N LYS A 228 -0.49 18.36 0.16
CA LYS A 228 0.49 19.45 0.03
C LYS A 228 0.64 19.95 -1.41
N CYS A 229 0.10 19.21 -2.38
CA CYS A 229 0.27 19.51 -3.80
C CYS A 229 -0.60 20.70 -4.23
N LYS A 230 -0.09 21.55 -5.14
CA LYS A 230 -0.92 22.58 -5.78
C LYS A 230 -1.76 22.00 -6.92
N ARG A 231 -1.13 21.19 -7.77
CA ARG A 231 -1.75 20.45 -8.88
C ARG A 231 -1.38 18.99 -8.77
N MET A 232 -2.37 18.11 -8.86
CA MET A 232 -2.14 16.67 -8.84
C MET A 232 -2.97 15.93 -9.87
N VAL A 233 -2.40 14.83 -10.36
CA VAL A 233 -3.07 13.80 -11.13
C VAL A 233 -2.94 12.50 -10.36
N TYR A 234 -4.05 11.86 -10.03
CA TYR A 234 -4.10 10.55 -9.41
C TYR A 234 -4.56 9.52 -10.42
N ILE A 235 -3.76 8.47 -10.61
CA ILE A 235 -4.03 7.38 -11.55
C ILE A 235 -4.15 6.09 -10.75
N GLY A 236 -5.38 5.68 -10.48
CA GLY A 236 -5.69 4.45 -9.75
C GLY A 236 -6.13 3.34 -10.69
N ALA A 237 -5.71 2.09 -10.43
CA ALA A 237 -6.26 0.92 -11.11
C ALA A 237 -6.83 -0.10 -10.13
N GLY A 238 -8.09 -0.48 -10.34
CA GLY A 238 -8.83 -1.36 -9.44
C GLY A 238 -8.87 -0.82 -8.01
N VAL A 239 -8.51 -1.67 -7.03
CA VAL A 239 -8.36 -1.30 -5.60
C VAL A 239 -7.31 -0.21 -5.34
N GLY A 240 -6.43 0.09 -6.31
CA GLY A 240 -5.48 1.19 -6.21
C GLY A 240 -6.13 2.58 -6.06
N ILE A 241 -7.46 2.69 -6.08
CA ILE A 241 -8.20 3.92 -5.75
C ILE A 241 -8.21 4.25 -4.25
N THR A 242 -7.99 3.27 -3.37
CA THR A 242 -8.25 3.43 -1.93
C THR A 242 -7.47 4.56 -1.25
N PRO A 243 -6.20 4.87 -1.58
CA PRO A 243 -5.54 6.06 -1.03
C PRO A 243 -6.23 7.36 -1.44
N PHE A 244 -6.75 7.43 -2.66
CA PHE A 244 -7.50 8.60 -3.12
C PHE A 244 -8.87 8.69 -2.44
N ALA A 245 -9.53 7.58 -2.15
CA ALA A 245 -10.79 7.59 -1.40
C ALA A 245 -10.63 8.22 -0.01
N GLY A 246 -9.57 7.86 0.72
CA GLY A 246 -9.24 8.50 2.00
C GLY A 246 -8.94 10.00 1.85
N PHE A 247 -8.29 10.38 0.76
CA PHE A 247 -8.06 11.78 0.43
C PHE A 247 -9.36 12.55 0.10
N VAL A 248 -10.28 11.96 -0.65
CA VAL A 248 -11.61 12.54 -0.95
C VAL A 248 -12.39 12.76 0.35
N ARG A 249 -12.44 11.75 1.24
CA ARG A 249 -13.10 11.88 2.55
C ARG A 249 -12.48 12.99 3.40
N HIS A 250 -11.15 13.15 3.37
CA HIS A 250 -10.51 14.29 4.01
C HIS A 250 -10.97 15.62 3.41
N LEU A 251 -11.03 15.75 2.08
CA LEU A 251 -11.53 16.97 1.44
C LEU A 251 -13.02 17.25 1.72
N LEU A 252 -13.83 16.21 1.94
CA LEU A 252 -15.24 16.33 2.31
C LEU A 252 -15.44 16.76 3.77
N ASN A 253 -14.56 16.34 4.67
CA ASN A 253 -14.69 16.65 6.10
C ASN A 253 -13.99 17.96 6.50
N PHE A 254 -12.96 18.36 5.77
CA PHE A 254 -12.16 19.54 6.10
C PHE A 254 -12.19 20.56 4.96
N ASN A 255 -12.29 21.85 5.30
CA ASN A 255 -12.16 22.89 4.29
C ASN A 255 -10.68 23.17 4.04
N THR A 256 -10.20 22.73 2.88
CA THR A 256 -8.79 22.85 2.49
C THR A 256 -8.70 23.57 1.16
N ASP A 257 -7.74 24.48 1.01
CA ASP A 257 -7.48 25.21 -0.24
C ASP A 257 -6.60 24.42 -1.21
N ARG A 258 -5.87 23.43 -0.69
CA ARG A 258 -4.99 22.56 -1.47
C ARG A 258 -5.48 21.11 -1.45
N PRO A 259 -5.37 20.40 -2.58
CA PRO A 259 -4.89 20.87 -3.88
C PRO A 259 -5.88 21.81 -4.60
N THR A 260 -5.32 22.71 -5.42
CA THR A 260 -6.10 23.67 -6.23
C THR A 260 -6.63 23.05 -7.52
N ARG A 261 -5.96 22.00 -8.02
CA ARG A 261 -6.36 21.23 -9.21
C ARG A 261 -6.15 19.75 -8.92
N ILE A 262 -7.19 18.96 -9.12
CA ILE A 262 -7.22 17.52 -8.84
C ILE A 262 -7.76 16.84 -10.09
N HIS A 263 -6.95 15.98 -10.70
CA HIS A 263 -7.38 15.07 -11.76
C HIS A 263 -7.41 13.65 -11.21
N LEU A 264 -8.54 12.98 -11.26
CA LEU A 264 -8.64 11.55 -10.99
C LEU A 264 -8.86 10.79 -12.30
N ILE A 265 -7.98 9.83 -12.56
CA ILE A 265 -8.11 8.84 -13.60
C ILE A 265 -8.23 7.48 -12.90
N TRP A 266 -9.41 6.85 -12.99
CA TRP A 266 -9.63 5.55 -12.37
C TRP A 266 -9.95 4.48 -13.41
N ILE A 267 -9.12 3.44 -13.45
CA ILE A 267 -9.16 2.36 -14.43
C ILE A 267 -9.63 1.08 -13.77
N VAL A 268 -10.71 0.47 -14.27
CA VAL A 268 -11.24 -0.80 -13.75
C VAL A 268 -11.51 -1.80 -14.87
N ARG A 269 -11.64 -3.07 -14.49
CA ARG A 269 -12.05 -4.17 -15.40
C ARG A 269 -13.51 -4.56 -15.23
N LYS A 270 -14.13 -4.16 -14.11
CA LYS A 270 -15.46 -4.51 -13.66
C LYS A 270 -16.15 -3.19 -13.31
N ALA A 271 -17.24 -2.85 -13.99
CA ALA A 271 -17.90 -1.54 -13.88
C ALA A 271 -18.44 -1.31 -12.46
N GLU A 272 -18.89 -2.38 -11.81
CA GLU A 272 -19.42 -2.43 -10.46
C GLU A 272 -18.40 -1.93 -9.42
N MET A 273 -17.10 -1.94 -9.74
CA MET A 273 -16.07 -1.43 -8.84
C MET A 273 -16.13 0.10 -8.70
N PHE A 274 -16.66 0.83 -9.68
CA PHE A 274 -16.79 2.29 -9.56
C PHE A 274 -17.81 2.70 -8.48
N THR A 275 -18.72 1.81 -8.08
CA THR A 275 -19.71 2.09 -7.02
C THR A 275 -19.08 2.17 -5.64
N TRP A 276 -17.87 1.61 -5.43
CA TRP A 276 -17.22 1.54 -4.11
C TRP A 276 -17.06 2.90 -3.44
N PHE A 277 -16.88 3.96 -4.23
CA PHE A 277 -16.68 5.33 -3.77
C PHE A 277 -17.52 6.34 -4.56
N ALA A 278 -18.59 5.88 -5.23
CA ALA A 278 -19.41 6.71 -6.10
C ALA A 278 -20.05 7.88 -5.33
N ASP A 279 -20.56 7.61 -4.13
CA ASP A 279 -21.11 8.62 -3.23
C ASP A 279 -20.08 9.70 -2.88
N GLU A 280 -18.88 9.32 -2.46
CA GLU A 280 -17.85 10.28 -2.06
C GLU A 280 -17.38 11.12 -3.24
N LEU A 281 -17.22 10.51 -4.41
CA LEU A 281 -16.81 11.22 -5.62
C LEU A 281 -17.89 12.21 -6.07
N THR A 282 -19.15 11.80 -6.04
CA THR A 282 -20.30 12.66 -6.40
C THR A 282 -20.45 13.82 -5.43
N LYS A 283 -20.41 13.54 -4.11
CA LYS A 283 -20.43 14.58 -3.06
C LYS A 283 -19.29 15.57 -3.21
N LEU A 284 -18.10 15.12 -3.62
CA LEU A 284 -16.97 16.02 -3.83
C LEU A 284 -17.19 16.93 -5.04
N GLN A 285 -17.70 16.38 -6.15
CA GLN A 285 -18.05 17.17 -7.34
C GLN A 285 -19.11 18.22 -7.00
N GLU A 286 -20.20 17.82 -6.34
CA GLU A 286 -21.28 18.73 -5.92
C GLU A 286 -20.77 19.82 -4.98
N ARG A 287 -19.92 19.48 -4.01
CA ARG A 287 -19.34 20.46 -3.10
C ARG A 287 -18.55 21.52 -3.85
N PHE A 288 -17.68 21.12 -4.78
CA PHE A 288 -16.88 22.09 -5.55
C PHE A 288 -17.71 22.87 -6.55
N TRP A 289 -18.79 22.30 -7.08
CA TRP A 289 -19.79 23.03 -7.86
C TRP A 289 -20.44 24.14 -7.02
N LYS A 290 -20.94 23.81 -5.82
CA LYS A 290 -21.54 24.76 -4.87
C LYS A 290 -20.56 25.86 -4.42
N GLN A 291 -19.27 25.55 -4.38
CA GLN A 291 -18.21 26.52 -4.08
C GLN A 291 -17.79 27.39 -5.29
N ASN A 292 -18.47 27.28 -6.43
CA ASN A 292 -18.12 27.92 -7.70
C ASN A 292 -16.68 27.62 -8.15
N LYS A 293 -16.22 26.38 -7.91
CA LYS A 293 -14.91 25.86 -8.32
C LYS A 293 -15.04 24.49 -9.02
N PRO A 294 -15.93 24.33 -10.01
CA PRO A 294 -16.21 23.03 -10.63
C PRO A 294 -14.98 22.42 -11.33
N ASP A 295 -14.08 23.28 -11.78
CA ASP A 295 -12.81 22.96 -12.43
C ASP A 295 -11.71 22.50 -11.43
N ARG A 296 -11.98 22.53 -10.12
CA ARG A 296 -11.04 22.04 -9.09
C ARG A 296 -10.87 20.52 -9.14
N PHE A 297 -11.91 19.79 -9.54
CA PHE A 297 -11.90 18.33 -9.59
C PHE A 297 -12.39 17.82 -10.94
N THR A 298 -11.49 17.14 -11.66
CA THR A 298 -11.78 16.48 -12.93
C THR A 298 -11.72 14.98 -12.75
N LEU A 299 -12.74 14.28 -13.24
CA LEU A 299 -12.87 12.83 -13.14
C LEU A 299 -12.91 12.22 -14.55
N LYS A 300 -12.03 11.25 -14.81
CA LYS A 300 -12.10 10.36 -15.99
C LYS A 300 -12.12 8.91 -15.51
N LEU A 301 -13.16 8.16 -15.89
CA LEU A 301 -13.33 6.75 -15.53
C LEU A 301 -13.06 5.90 -16.78
N PHE A 302 -12.28 4.82 -16.65
CA PHE A 302 -11.93 3.95 -17.78
C PHE A 302 -12.29 2.50 -17.48
N LEU A 303 -13.20 1.94 -18.27
CA LEU A 303 -13.57 0.54 -18.22
C LEU A 303 -12.76 -0.22 -19.27
N THR A 304 -12.00 -1.24 -18.88
CA THR A 304 -11.05 -1.92 -19.78
C THR A 304 -11.50 -3.29 -20.27
N ARG A 305 -12.59 -3.82 -19.72
CA ARG A 305 -13.19 -5.11 -20.08
C ARG A 305 -14.70 -5.07 -19.86
N ASN A 306 -15.41 -5.97 -20.52
CA ASN A 306 -16.84 -6.21 -20.37
C ASN A 306 -17.70 -4.92 -20.45
N TYR A 307 -17.88 -4.41 -21.66
CA TYR A 307 -18.55 -3.15 -21.95
C TYR A 307 -20.08 -3.23 -21.95
N ASN A 308 -20.65 -4.17 -21.20
CA ASN A 308 -22.08 -4.40 -21.23
C ASN A 308 -22.82 -3.17 -20.68
N THR A 309 -23.57 -2.49 -21.54
CA THR A 309 -24.28 -1.26 -21.22
C THR A 309 -25.38 -1.50 -20.17
N SER A 310 -26.02 -2.68 -20.15
CA SER A 310 -27.07 -2.98 -19.18
C SER A 310 -26.56 -2.98 -17.74
N ILE A 311 -25.36 -3.52 -17.51
CA ILE A 311 -24.69 -3.52 -16.20
C ILE A 311 -24.36 -2.08 -15.80
N ILE A 312 -23.90 -1.25 -16.73
CA ILE A 312 -23.60 0.15 -16.44
C ILE A 312 -24.89 0.90 -16.09
N ASP A 313 -25.99 0.64 -16.78
CA ASP A 313 -27.26 1.29 -16.50
C ASP A 313 -27.83 0.87 -15.14
N GLU A 314 -27.72 -0.41 -14.80
CA GLU A 314 -28.15 -0.97 -13.51
C GLU A 314 -27.41 -0.35 -12.32
N TYR A 315 -26.06 -0.26 -12.38
CA TYR A 315 -25.27 0.24 -11.26
C TYR A 315 -25.13 1.76 -11.19
N PHE A 316 -25.33 2.49 -12.29
CA PHE A 316 -25.09 3.94 -12.37
C PHE A 316 -26.35 4.76 -12.65
N GLY A 317 -27.55 4.17 -12.53
CA GLY A 317 -28.82 4.91 -12.60
C GLY A 317 -28.84 6.11 -11.64
N ASP A 318 -28.38 5.91 -10.41
CA ASP A 318 -28.34 6.93 -9.37
C ASP A 318 -27.13 7.90 -9.48
N TYR A 319 -26.20 7.63 -10.41
CA TYR A 319 -24.95 8.41 -10.56
C TYR A 319 -24.75 8.91 -12.00
N PRO A 320 -25.66 9.74 -12.55
CA PRO A 320 -25.61 10.18 -13.94
C PRO A 320 -24.32 10.97 -14.28
N THR A 321 -23.79 11.73 -13.32
CA THR A 321 -22.55 12.51 -13.47
C THR A 321 -21.32 11.62 -13.59
N LEU A 322 -21.26 10.51 -12.86
CA LEU A 322 -20.18 9.53 -12.97
C LEU A 322 -20.30 8.73 -14.26
N LYS A 323 -21.52 8.30 -14.59
CA LYS A 323 -21.84 7.55 -15.82
C LYS A 323 -21.35 8.29 -17.07
N ALA A 324 -21.61 9.60 -17.15
CA ALA A 324 -21.16 10.44 -18.26
C ALA A 324 -19.63 10.57 -18.40
N ARG A 325 -18.86 10.15 -17.40
CA ARG A 325 -17.39 10.19 -17.39
C ARG A 325 -16.73 8.84 -17.67
N ILE A 326 -17.52 7.79 -17.91
CA ILE A 326 -17.03 6.45 -18.23
C ILE A 326 -16.64 6.38 -19.70
N SER A 327 -15.35 6.15 -19.94
CA SER A 327 -14.76 5.89 -21.25
C SER A 327 -14.46 4.41 -21.40
N LYS A 328 -14.71 3.87 -22.60
CA LYS A 328 -14.40 2.48 -22.94
C LYS A 328 -12.94 2.38 -23.40
N GLY A 329 -12.21 1.39 -22.89
CA GLY A 329 -10.83 1.13 -23.28
C GLY A 329 -9.81 1.57 -22.24
N ARG A 330 -8.55 1.52 -22.62
CA ARG A 330 -7.45 2.06 -21.81
C ARG A 330 -7.27 3.53 -22.12
N PRO A 331 -6.80 4.35 -21.15
CA PRO A 331 -6.42 5.72 -21.45
C PRO A 331 -5.32 5.76 -22.51
N ASP A 332 -5.48 6.64 -23.50
CA ASP A 332 -4.36 7.07 -24.32
C ASP A 332 -3.48 8.01 -23.49
N TRP A 333 -2.29 7.55 -23.14
CA TRP A 333 -1.40 8.33 -22.27
C TRP A 333 -0.80 9.54 -22.98
N ASP A 334 -0.59 9.48 -24.29
CA ASP A 334 -0.07 10.61 -25.04
C ASP A 334 -1.11 11.73 -25.09
N GLU A 335 -2.36 11.40 -25.43
CA GLU A 335 -3.47 12.37 -25.41
C GLU A 335 -3.65 13.00 -24.02
N VAL A 336 -3.75 12.16 -22.98
CA VAL A 336 -3.96 12.61 -21.60
C VAL A 336 -2.82 13.51 -21.11
N PHE A 337 -1.57 13.16 -21.39
CA PHE A 337 -0.43 13.96 -20.92
C PHE A 337 -0.18 15.20 -21.78
N LEU A 338 -0.52 15.18 -23.06
CA LEU A 338 -0.52 16.34 -23.93
C LEU A 338 -1.54 17.39 -23.44
N ASP A 339 -2.76 16.97 -23.13
CA ASP A 339 -3.79 17.82 -22.52
C ASP A 339 -3.28 18.47 -21.23
N LEU A 340 -2.72 17.66 -20.33
CA LEU A 340 -2.20 18.15 -19.05
C LEU A 340 -1.01 19.09 -19.22
N ALA A 341 -0.11 18.80 -20.16
CA ALA A 341 1.05 19.64 -20.45
C ALA A 341 0.63 20.99 -21.04
N THR A 342 -0.40 21.00 -21.88
CA THR A 342 -0.99 22.22 -22.46
C THR A 342 -1.69 23.04 -21.40
N LEU A 343 -2.55 22.41 -20.59
CA LEU A 343 -3.29 23.06 -19.51
C LEU A 343 -2.38 23.66 -18.43
N TYR A 344 -1.22 23.03 -18.20
CA TYR A 344 -0.27 23.41 -17.17
C TYR A 344 1.11 23.81 -17.72
N ALA A 345 1.14 24.44 -18.89
CA ALA A 345 2.36 24.97 -19.48
C ALA A 345 3.12 25.87 -18.48
N GLY A 346 4.44 25.65 -18.37
CA GLY A 346 5.34 26.32 -17.44
C GLY A 346 5.22 25.91 -15.97
N LYS A 347 4.32 24.98 -15.63
CA LYS A 347 3.99 24.63 -14.22
C LYS A 347 4.46 23.21 -13.88
N SER A 348 4.54 22.93 -12.58
CA SER A 348 4.78 21.59 -12.06
C SER A 348 3.47 20.88 -11.69
N VAL A 349 3.38 19.60 -12.02
CA VAL A 349 2.24 18.71 -11.73
C VAL A 349 2.76 17.45 -11.04
N ASN A 350 2.16 17.08 -9.91
CA ASN A 350 2.49 15.83 -9.21
C ASN A 350 1.59 14.72 -9.74
N VAL A 351 2.20 13.64 -10.22
CA VAL A 351 1.48 12.47 -10.75
C VAL A 351 1.63 11.34 -9.76
N PHE A 352 0.53 10.92 -9.16
CA PHE A 352 0.45 9.78 -8.26
C PHE A 352 -0.13 8.60 -9.02
N SER A 353 0.49 7.43 -8.94
CA SER A 353 -0.05 6.21 -9.57
C SER A 353 -0.07 5.03 -8.61
N CYS A 354 -1.18 4.31 -8.52
CA CYS A 354 -1.33 3.09 -7.73
C CYS A 354 -2.05 2.01 -8.54
N GLY A 355 -1.38 0.89 -8.79
CA GLY A 355 -1.90 -0.17 -9.65
C GLY A 355 -0.85 -1.20 -10.10
N PRO A 356 -1.19 -2.05 -11.09
CA PRO A 356 -0.28 -3.07 -11.61
C PRO A 356 1.06 -2.50 -12.09
N LYS A 357 2.14 -3.28 -11.96
CA LYS A 357 3.50 -2.87 -12.35
C LYS A 357 3.61 -2.36 -13.79
N GLY A 358 2.87 -2.95 -14.73
CA GLY A 358 2.82 -2.48 -16.12
C GLY A 358 2.34 -1.04 -16.21
N LEU A 359 1.19 -0.74 -15.60
CA LEU A 359 0.63 0.61 -15.57
C LEU A 359 1.60 1.63 -14.95
N THR A 360 2.18 1.33 -13.78
CA THR A 360 3.07 2.27 -13.11
C THR A 360 4.38 2.49 -13.90
N LYS A 361 4.84 1.49 -14.65
CA LYS A 361 5.96 1.61 -15.60
C LYS A 361 5.60 2.51 -16.78
N ASP A 362 4.42 2.35 -17.37
CA ASP A 362 3.95 3.16 -18.49
C ASP A 362 3.82 4.65 -18.09
N ILE A 363 3.21 4.92 -16.93
CA ILE A 363 3.10 6.29 -16.37
C ILE A 363 4.48 6.90 -16.11
N ARG A 364 5.43 6.10 -15.63
CA ARG A 364 6.81 6.58 -15.44
C ARG A 364 7.46 6.94 -16.77
N GLY A 365 7.23 6.13 -17.81
CA GLY A 365 7.72 6.37 -19.16
C GLY A 365 7.19 7.68 -19.72
N ILE A 366 5.86 7.85 -19.73
CA ILE A 366 5.21 9.04 -20.28
C ILE A 366 5.60 10.33 -19.53
N CYS A 367 5.70 10.28 -18.19
CA CYS A 367 6.17 11.42 -17.40
C CYS A 367 7.61 11.84 -17.77
N ARG A 368 8.47 10.89 -18.17
CA ARG A 368 9.84 11.17 -18.60
C ARG A 368 9.88 11.74 -20.02
N GLN A 369 9.06 11.21 -20.93
CA GLN A 369 8.92 11.71 -22.30
C GLN A 369 8.49 13.18 -22.29
N TYR A 370 7.43 13.50 -21.55
CA TYR A 370 6.89 14.86 -21.46
C TYR A 370 7.68 15.81 -20.56
N ARG A 371 8.75 15.34 -19.87
CA ARG A 371 9.62 16.20 -19.06
C ARG A 371 10.35 17.26 -19.90
N LYS A 372 10.53 17.01 -21.20
CA LYS A 372 11.14 17.94 -22.16
C LYS A 372 10.15 18.99 -22.68
N HIS A 373 8.85 18.78 -22.49
CA HIS A 373 7.84 19.78 -22.78
C HIS A 373 7.70 20.75 -21.61
N SER A 374 7.18 21.95 -21.84
CA SER A 374 7.15 23.08 -20.90
C SER A 374 6.46 22.82 -19.53
N CYS A 375 5.96 21.61 -19.26
CA CYS A 375 5.36 21.19 -17.99
C CYS A 375 6.27 20.17 -17.26
N LYS A 376 6.48 20.37 -15.95
CA LYS A 376 7.30 19.47 -15.14
C LYS A 376 6.42 18.45 -14.40
N PHE A 377 6.39 17.21 -14.89
CA PHE A 377 5.74 16.10 -14.20
C PHE A 377 6.66 15.47 -13.15
N ILE A 378 6.16 15.36 -11.92
CA ILE A 378 6.85 14.71 -10.79
C ILE A 378 6.07 13.43 -10.47
N HIS A 379 6.62 12.27 -10.86
CA HIS A 379 5.97 10.98 -10.69
C HIS A 379 6.30 10.37 -9.32
N LEU A 380 5.26 10.02 -8.59
CA LEU A 380 5.27 9.25 -7.36
C LEU A 380 4.39 8.02 -7.57
N HIS A 381 4.86 6.85 -7.17
CA HIS A 381 4.10 5.62 -7.35
C HIS A 381 4.06 4.81 -6.08
N GLU A 382 2.99 4.04 -5.94
CA GLU A 382 2.87 3.05 -4.90
C GLU A 382 2.49 1.71 -5.54
N GLY A 383 3.17 0.65 -5.09
CA GLY A 383 2.95 -0.71 -5.53
C GLY A 383 2.67 -1.57 -4.31
N PHE A 384 1.40 -1.83 -4.04
CA PHE A 384 0.99 -2.96 -3.21
C PHE A 384 1.01 -4.18 -4.13
N GLY A 385 2.17 -4.83 -4.16
CA GLY A 385 2.44 -6.03 -4.97
C GLY A 385 1.79 -7.26 -4.38
#